data_AF-A0A8H5HXY4-F1
#
_entry.id   AF-A0A8H5HXY4-F1
#
_cell.length_a   1.000
_cell.length_b   1.000
_cell.length_c   1.000
_cell.angle_alpha   90.00
_cell.angle_beta   90.00
_cell.angle_gamma   90.00
#
_symmetry.space_group_name_H-M   'P 1'
#
loop_
_entity.id
_entity.type
_entity.pdbx_description
1 polymer ?
#
loop_
_entity_poly.entity_id
_entity_poly.type
_entity_poly.pdbx_seq_one_letter_code
_entity_poly.pdbx_strand_id
1 'polypeptide(L)'
;MKAWCIGAADRDFTEGLKKLKELKETKFPQGTSFKSRLGVVADITNAILSDARVFRIEDGDLLIKMGTQIHCEINHWKGWQPEIGPEALQEQAMERLQKQGWDKTRPVLALIVRTWIFTGFTAQRVTSNFPFAFECHKTHSTSLIGGAKHGKMSVFTAPKKNTDMLEGILEEAEAILKDLEDHPYDPKSFAEMPDFGFYLAYFANIKASALAIKGLYYRLMAEANVEKNPGDVETHYAYAIQSYMEAASYRKTIKTILLFLFLLSGYLFCAYQIKSPDGHSCTNSTISAQDAEDLAPEPNDG
;
A
#
# COMPACT_ATOMS: atom_id res chain seq x y z
N MET A 1 9.31 -14.64 -10.46
CA MET A 1 8.95 -13.33 -11.09
C MET A 1 8.86 -13.54 -12.56
N LYS A 2 7.90 -12.96 -13.27
CA LYS A 2 8.05 -12.82 -14.72
C LYS A 2 8.96 -11.63 -14.95
N ALA A 3 10.18 -11.86 -15.44
CA ALA A 3 11.17 -10.83 -15.78
C ALA A 3 10.57 -9.71 -16.66
N TRP A 4 9.52 -10.03 -17.40
CA TRP A 4 8.75 -9.13 -18.25
C TRP A 4 8.10 -7.94 -17.52
N CYS A 5 7.58 -8.12 -16.30
CA CYS A 5 6.95 -7.02 -15.56
C CYS A 5 7.98 -5.96 -15.12
N ILE A 6 9.20 -6.41 -14.77
CA ILE A 6 10.30 -5.50 -14.44
C ILE A 6 10.72 -4.75 -15.70
N GLY A 7 10.88 -5.46 -16.83
CA GLY A 7 11.28 -4.82 -18.09
C GLY A 7 10.29 -3.76 -18.58
N ALA A 8 8.98 -4.01 -18.42
CA ALA A 8 7.95 -3.01 -18.73
C ALA A 8 8.05 -1.80 -17.80
N ALA A 9 8.08 -2.02 -16.48
CA ALA A 9 8.21 -0.94 -15.49
C ALA A 9 9.51 -0.15 -15.67
N ASP A 10 10.62 -0.82 -15.98
CA ASP A 10 11.92 -0.18 -16.20
C ASP A 10 11.91 0.68 -17.46
N ARG A 11 11.30 0.19 -18.55
CA ARG A 11 11.11 0.99 -19.77
C ARG A 11 10.28 2.24 -19.48
N ASP A 12 9.16 2.11 -18.78
CA ASP A 12 8.27 3.24 -18.46
C ASP A 12 8.98 4.24 -17.53
N PHE A 13 9.75 3.76 -16.55
CA PHE A 13 10.56 4.61 -15.67
C PHE A 13 11.63 5.36 -16.47
N THR A 14 12.34 4.66 -17.36
CA THR A 14 13.40 5.22 -18.21
C THR A 14 12.84 6.27 -19.15
N GLU A 15 11.65 6.03 -19.73
CA GLU A 15 10.99 7.01 -20.59
C GLU A 15 10.58 8.25 -19.78
N GLY A 16 9.97 8.06 -18.61
CA GLY A 16 9.66 9.15 -17.68
C GLY A 16 10.89 9.98 -17.31
N LEU A 17 12.02 9.34 -16.99
CA LEU A 17 13.29 10.04 -16.74
C LEU A 17 13.81 10.78 -17.97
N LYS A 18 13.68 10.21 -19.17
CA LYS A 18 14.08 10.87 -20.41
C LYS A 18 13.27 12.15 -20.64
N LYS A 19 11.94 12.08 -20.49
CA LYS A 19 11.06 13.27 -20.57
C LYS A 19 11.38 14.28 -19.48
N LEU A 20 11.69 13.83 -18.26
CA LEU A 20 12.07 14.71 -17.15
C LEU A 20 13.37 15.48 -17.44
N LYS A 21 14.35 14.85 -18.11
CA LYS A 21 15.59 15.51 -18.54
C LYS A 21 15.36 16.59 -19.60
N GLU A 22 14.21 16.60 -20.26
CA GLU A 22 13.82 17.68 -21.19
C GLU A 22 13.25 18.92 -20.48
N LEU A 23 13.09 18.89 -19.15
CA LEU A 23 12.73 20.05 -18.35
C LEU A 23 13.79 21.14 -18.52
N LYS A 24 13.40 22.26 -19.12
CA LYS A 24 14.29 23.40 -19.39
C LYS A 24 13.82 24.62 -18.63
N GLU A 25 14.73 25.19 -17.84
CA GLU A 25 14.57 26.51 -17.24
C GLU A 25 14.93 27.58 -18.27
N THR A 26 14.03 28.53 -18.51
CA THR A 26 14.29 29.71 -19.34
C THR A 26 14.13 30.94 -18.48
N LYS A 27 15.22 31.72 -18.33
CA LYS A 27 15.22 32.97 -17.57
C LYS A 27 14.78 34.11 -18.47
N PHE A 28 13.71 34.80 -18.08
CA PHE A 28 13.24 36.02 -18.70
C PHE A 28 13.50 37.21 -17.76
N PRO A 29 13.55 38.46 -18.27
CA PRO A 29 13.67 39.63 -17.41
C PRO A 29 12.57 39.75 -16.33
N GLN A 30 11.40 39.16 -16.58
CA GLN A 30 10.23 39.18 -15.70
C GLN A 30 10.16 37.98 -14.74
N GLY A 31 11.06 37.01 -14.86
CA GLY A 31 11.07 35.82 -14.01
C GLY A 31 11.53 34.56 -14.74
N THR A 32 11.48 33.44 -14.02
CA THR A 32 11.84 32.13 -14.55
C THR A 32 10.61 31.40 -15.07
N SER A 33 10.70 30.86 -16.29
CA SER A 33 9.68 29.96 -16.85
C SER A 33 10.27 28.58 -17.07
N PHE A 34 9.47 27.54 -16.82
CA PHE A 34 9.84 26.15 -17.04
C PHE A 34 9.08 25.60 -18.23
N LYS A 35 9.79 25.02 -19.19
CA LYS A 35 9.21 24.26 -20.28
C LYS A 35 9.39 22.78 -19.99
N SER A 36 8.28 22.04 -19.94
CA SER A 36 8.30 20.59 -19.73
C SER A 36 7.33 19.83 -20.62
N ARG A 37 7.58 18.52 -20.77
CA ARG A 37 6.61 17.56 -21.30
C ARG A 37 5.63 17.15 -20.21
N LEU A 38 4.39 16.88 -20.60
CA LEU A 38 3.35 16.38 -19.70
C LEU A 38 3.43 14.85 -19.57
N GLY A 39 2.85 14.31 -18.49
CA GLY A 39 2.76 12.87 -18.27
C GLY A 39 3.99 12.26 -17.61
N VAL A 40 5.02 13.06 -17.32
CA VAL A 40 6.25 12.60 -16.66
C VAL A 40 5.94 12.00 -15.30
N VAL A 41 5.08 12.69 -14.53
CA VAL A 41 4.64 12.20 -13.21
C VAL A 41 3.89 10.88 -13.35
N ALA A 42 3.06 10.73 -14.39
CA ALA A 42 2.33 9.50 -14.66
C ALA A 42 3.26 8.33 -15.00
N ASP A 43 4.19 8.52 -15.93
CA ASP A 43 5.11 7.45 -16.35
C ASP A 43 5.97 6.94 -15.18
N ILE A 44 6.56 7.86 -14.41
CA ILE A 44 7.41 7.53 -13.27
C ILE A 44 6.60 6.82 -12.18
N THR A 45 5.43 7.34 -11.82
CA THR A 45 4.62 6.74 -10.74
C THR A 45 4.01 5.41 -11.15
N ASN A 46 3.54 5.26 -12.38
CA ASN A 46 3.04 3.99 -12.91
C ASN A 46 4.14 2.92 -12.89
N ALA A 47 5.38 3.29 -13.26
CA ALA A 47 6.52 2.39 -13.17
C ALA A 47 6.84 1.97 -11.73
N ILE A 48 6.86 2.93 -10.78
CA ILE A 48 7.10 2.66 -9.35
C ILE A 48 6.00 1.75 -8.77
N LEU A 49 4.74 2.01 -9.12
CA LEU A 49 3.60 1.20 -8.69
C LEU A 49 3.71 -0.22 -9.25
N SER A 50 4.08 -0.35 -10.52
CA SER A 50 4.31 -1.63 -11.20
C SER A 50 5.44 -2.44 -10.54
N ASP A 51 6.59 -1.80 -10.31
CA ASP A 51 7.70 -2.40 -9.56
C ASP A 51 8.60 -1.31 -8.95
N ALA A 52 8.70 -1.26 -7.62
CA ALA A 52 9.47 -0.23 -6.92
C ALA A 52 10.98 -0.38 -7.13
N ARG A 53 11.45 -1.55 -7.57
CA ARG A 53 12.89 -1.80 -7.74
C ARG A 53 13.45 -1.11 -8.98
N VAL A 54 12.59 -0.66 -9.89
CA VAL A 54 13.02 0.16 -11.03
C VAL A 54 13.38 1.58 -10.62
N PHE A 55 12.91 2.02 -9.44
CA PHE A 55 13.25 3.33 -8.90
C PHE A 55 14.74 3.40 -8.63
N ARG A 56 15.38 4.36 -9.30
CA ARG A 56 16.80 4.65 -9.19
C ARG A 56 17.01 6.15 -9.32
N ILE A 57 18.00 6.66 -8.61
CA ILE A 57 18.41 8.05 -8.66
C ILE A 57 19.63 8.12 -9.57
N GLU A 58 19.43 8.49 -10.84
CA GLU A 58 20.53 8.66 -11.81
C GLU A 58 21.23 10.01 -11.62
N ASP A 59 20.45 11.06 -11.35
CA ASP A 59 20.93 12.42 -11.15
C ASP A 59 20.65 12.87 -9.71
N GLY A 60 21.61 13.54 -9.06
CA GLY A 60 21.46 14.04 -7.68
C GLY A 60 20.35 15.09 -7.51
N ASP A 61 19.87 15.67 -8.61
CA ASP A 61 18.80 16.67 -8.65
C ASP A 61 17.43 16.09 -9.03
N LEU A 62 17.29 14.75 -9.12
CA LEU A 62 16.06 14.08 -9.55
C LEU A 62 14.83 14.57 -8.78
N LEU A 63 14.92 14.65 -7.45
CA LEU A 63 13.79 15.05 -6.60
C LEU A 63 13.41 16.52 -6.82
N ILE A 64 14.39 17.39 -7.06
CA ILE A 64 14.16 18.81 -7.35
C ILE A 64 13.47 18.95 -8.71
N LYS A 65 13.99 18.26 -9.74
CA LYS A 65 13.36 18.21 -11.08
C LYS A 65 11.93 17.69 -11.01
N MET A 66 11.68 16.64 -10.22
CA MET A 66 10.34 16.09 -10.02
C MET A 66 9.40 17.10 -9.35
N GLY A 67 9.85 17.81 -8.32
CA GLY A 67 9.06 18.88 -7.70
C GLY A 67 8.67 19.97 -8.71
N THR A 68 9.63 20.43 -9.50
CA THR A 68 9.38 21.41 -10.57
C THR A 68 8.43 20.86 -11.63
N GLN A 69 8.59 19.59 -12.02
CA GLN A 69 7.74 18.90 -12.99
C GLN A 69 6.28 18.84 -12.52
N ILE A 70 6.06 18.43 -11.28
CA ILE A 70 4.73 18.38 -10.66
C ILE A 70 4.08 19.76 -10.73
N HIS A 71 4.81 20.81 -10.39
CA HIS A 71 4.29 22.18 -10.43
C HIS A 71 3.94 22.63 -11.86
N CYS A 72 4.75 22.24 -12.85
CA CYS A 72 4.47 22.50 -14.28
C CYS A 72 3.17 21.80 -14.72
N GLU A 73 3.00 20.52 -14.40
CA GLU A 73 1.80 19.76 -14.78
C GLU A 73 0.55 20.27 -14.05
N ILE A 74 0.67 20.64 -12.76
CA ILE A 74 -0.43 21.26 -12.01
C ILE A 74 -0.85 22.57 -12.67
N ASN A 75 0.10 23.44 -13.02
CA ASN A 75 -0.20 24.71 -13.67
C ASN A 75 -0.84 24.50 -15.05
N HIS A 76 -0.40 23.51 -15.82
CA HIS A 76 -1.01 23.15 -17.10
C HIS A 76 -2.49 22.78 -16.95
N TRP A 77 -2.81 21.94 -15.96
CA TRP A 77 -4.19 21.51 -15.70
C TRP A 77 -4.99 22.49 -14.82
N LYS A 78 -4.39 23.61 -14.41
CA LYS A 78 -4.93 24.55 -13.42
C LYS A 78 -5.38 23.82 -12.15
N GLY A 79 -4.55 22.89 -11.70
CA GLY A 79 -4.84 22.00 -10.59
C GLY A 79 -4.67 22.64 -9.22
N TRP A 80 -4.86 21.82 -8.20
CA TRP A 80 -4.61 22.19 -6.81
C TRP A 80 -3.15 21.98 -6.44
N GLN A 81 -2.68 22.64 -5.39
CA GLN A 81 -1.35 22.34 -4.86
C GLN A 81 -1.39 21.01 -4.08
N PRO A 82 -0.33 20.19 -4.11
CA PRO A 82 -0.32 18.88 -3.43
C PRO A 82 -0.55 18.97 -1.92
N GLU A 83 -0.33 20.12 -1.30
CA GLU A 83 -0.48 20.35 0.14
C GLU A 83 -1.94 20.54 0.58
N ILE A 84 -2.90 20.59 -0.35
CA ILE A 84 -4.34 20.81 -0.10
C ILE A 84 -4.98 19.84 0.91
N GLY A 85 -4.39 18.67 1.17
CA GLY A 85 -4.97 17.66 2.05
C GLY A 85 -6.21 16.97 1.44
N PRO A 86 -6.63 15.80 1.97
CA PRO A 86 -7.65 14.97 1.33
C PRO A 86 -9.06 15.55 1.44
N GLU A 87 -9.41 16.12 2.59
CA GLU A 87 -10.75 16.65 2.86
C GLU A 87 -11.06 17.87 1.97
N ALA A 88 -10.14 18.84 1.90
CA ALA A 88 -10.30 20.00 1.04
C ALA A 88 -10.14 19.64 -0.45
N LEU A 89 -9.32 18.64 -0.80
CA LEU A 89 -9.26 18.12 -2.17
C LEU A 89 -10.61 17.55 -2.60
N GLN A 90 -11.28 16.78 -1.74
CA GLN A 90 -12.59 16.20 -2.04
C GLN A 90 -13.62 17.29 -2.30
N GLU A 91 -13.71 18.31 -1.42
CA GLU A 91 -14.63 19.43 -1.58
C GLU A 91 -14.39 20.19 -2.90
N GLN A 92 -13.14 20.58 -3.16
CA GLN A 92 -12.79 21.35 -4.36
C GLN A 92 -12.92 20.52 -5.64
N ALA A 93 -12.68 19.21 -5.58
CA ALA A 93 -12.89 18.31 -6.70
C ALA A 93 -14.36 18.15 -7.05
N MET A 94 -15.24 18.06 -6.05
CA MET A 94 -16.69 18.01 -6.26
C MET A 94 -17.21 19.32 -6.86
N GLU A 95 -16.73 20.47 -6.37
CA GLU A 95 -17.07 21.77 -6.94
C GLU A 95 -16.62 21.86 -8.41
N ARG A 96 -15.39 21.45 -8.70
CA ARG A 96 -14.86 21.46 -10.08
C ARG A 96 -15.63 20.50 -10.99
N LEU A 97 -16.00 19.32 -10.49
CA LEU A 97 -16.80 18.34 -11.21
C LEU A 97 -18.15 18.93 -11.63
N GLN A 98 -18.84 19.61 -10.72
CA GLN A 98 -20.13 20.27 -11.02
C GLN A 98 -19.98 21.40 -12.05
N LYS A 99 -18.89 22.18 -11.98
CA LYS A 99 -18.68 23.35 -12.84
C LYS A 99 -18.08 23.04 -14.21
N GLN A 100 -17.17 22.06 -14.30
CA GLN A 100 -16.34 21.82 -15.48
C GLN A 100 -16.48 20.41 -16.07
N GLY A 101 -17.16 19.50 -15.37
CA GLY A 101 -17.34 18.11 -15.80
C GLY A 101 -16.13 17.20 -15.53
N TRP A 102 -16.35 15.90 -15.72
CA TRP A 102 -15.38 14.85 -15.35
C TRP A 102 -14.08 14.91 -16.17
N ASP A 103 -14.16 15.25 -17.45
CA ASP A 103 -12.97 15.29 -18.33
C ASP A 103 -11.92 16.31 -17.88
N LYS A 104 -12.35 17.39 -17.20
CA LYS A 104 -11.45 18.41 -16.64
C LYS A 104 -10.99 18.08 -15.23
N THR A 105 -11.84 17.44 -14.43
CA THR A 105 -11.54 17.09 -13.04
C THR A 105 -10.63 15.87 -12.92
N ARG A 106 -10.87 14.82 -13.72
CA ARG A 106 -10.13 13.55 -13.69
C ARG A 106 -8.61 13.73 -13.82
N PRO A 107 -8.05 14.43 -14.82
CA PRO A 107 -6.60 14.53 -14.95
C PRO A 107 -5.94 15.25 -13.78
N VAL A 108 -6.61 16.25 -13.20
CA VAL A 108 -6.09 16.99 -12.03
C VAL A 108 -6.06 16.08 -10.80
N LEU A 109 -7.16 15.39 -10.49
CA LEU A 109 -7.22 14.45 -9.38
C LEU A 109 -6.15 13.36 -9.52
N ALA A 110 -6.04 12.79 -10.72
CA ALA A 110 -5.10 11.73 -10.99
C ALA A 110 -3.63 12.20 -10.92
N LEU A 111 -3.36 13.50 -11.15
CA LEU A 111 -2.05 14.09 -10.94
C LEU A 111 -1.73 14.24 -9.45
N ILE A 112 -2.66 14.77 -8.65
CA ILE A 112 -2.46 14.98 -7.20
C ILE A 112 -2.22 13.67 -6.47
N VAL A 113 -3.05 12.66 -6.76
CA VAL A 113 -2.90 11.31 -6.23
C VAL A 113 -1.50 10.75 -6.54
N ARG A 114 -1.05 10.87 -7.79
CA ARG A 114 0.27 10.39 -8.20
C ARG A 114 1.40 11.15 -7.50
N THR A 115 1.25 12.45 -7.30
CA THR A 115 2.19 13.24 -6.51
C THR A 115 2.28 12.72 -5.08
N TRP A 116 1.17 12.43 -4.41
CA TRP A 116 1.20 11.85 -3.05
C TRP A 116 1.83 10.47 -3.02
N ILE A 117 1.56 9.61 -4.01
CA ILE A 117 2.19 8.30 -4.15
C ILE A 117 3.71 8.46 -4.28
N PHE A 118 4.17 9.35 -5.16
CA PHE A 118 5.58 9.62 -5.35
C PHE A 118 6.23 10.14 -4.07
N THR A 119 5.65 11.18 -3.46
CA THR A 119 6.16 11.80 -2.23
C THR A 119 6.22 10.81 -1.07
N GLY A 120 5.17 10.03 -0.85
CA GLY A 120 5.15 8.98 0.18
C GLY A 120 6.20 7.91 -0.08
N PHE A 121 6.31 7.45 -1.33
CA PHE A 121 7.32 6.47 -1.73
C PHE A 121 8.75 6.98 -1.51
N THR A 122 9.06 8.23 -1.90
CA THR A 122 10.39 8.81 -1.72
C THR A 122 10.69 9.09 -0.25
N ALA A 123 9.71 9.53 0.53
CA ALA A 123 9.91 9.72 1.97
C ALA A 123 10.27 8.40 2.66
N GLN A 124 9.57 7.30 2.29
CA GLN A 124 9.88 5.98 2.81
C GLN A 124 11.29 5.52 2.42
N ARG A 125 11.68 5.70 1.15
CA ARG A 125 12.91 5.11 0.59
C ARG A 125 14.16 5.95 0.78
N VAL A 126 14.05 7.27 0.71
CA VAL A 126 15.19 8.19 0.71
C VAL A 126 15.44 8.72 2.12
N THR A 127 14.37 9.08 2.85
CA THR A 127 14.51 9.73 4.17
C THR A 127 14.31 8.78 5.35
N SER A 128 13.88 7.53 5.10
CA SER A 128 13.46 6.58 6.15
C SER A 128 12.40 7.16 7.09
N ASN A 129 11.59 8.13 6.62
CA ASN A 129 10.55 8.77 7.40
C ASN A 129 9.23 8.01 7.24
N PHE A 130 9.15 6.86 7.92
CA PHE A 130 7.98 5.98 7.88
C PHE A 130 6.68 6.66 8.33
N PRO A 131 6.64 7.51 9.38
CA PRO A 131 5.41 8.19 9.79
C PRO A 131 4.84 9.11 8.70
N PHE A 132 5.69 9.91 8.04
CA PHE A 132 5.23 10.79 6.96
C PHE A 132 4.77 9.99 5.73
N ALA A 133 5.49 8.93 5.37
CA ALA A 133 5.07 8.05 4.28
C ALA A 133 3.70 7.42 4.54
N PHE A 134 3.44 7.00 5.78
CA PHE A 134 2.14 6.48 6.20
C PHE A 134 1.04 7.54 6.05
N GLU A 135 1.28 8.78 6.48
CA GLU A 135 0.31 9.88 6.32
C GLU A 135 0.02 10.19 4.85
N CYS A 136 1.03 10.19 3.96
CA CYS A 136 0.81 10.35 2.53
C CYS A 136 -0.05 9.22 1.94
N HIS A 137 0.17 7.98 2.36
CA HIS A 137 -0.62 6.83 1.91
C HIS A 137 -2.04 6.84 2.47
N LYS A 138 -2.22 7.20 3.74
CA LYS A 138 -3.53 7.34 4.39
C LYS A 138 -4.36 8.47 3.77
N THR A 139 -3.71 9.59 3.49
CA THR A 139 -4.31 10.74 2.79
C THR A 139 -4.81 10.33 1.40
N HIS A 140 -4.03 9.51 0.68
CA HIS A 140 -4.45 8.98 -0.61
C HIS A 140 -5.66 8.03 -0.52
N SER A 141 -5.67 7.08 0.42
CA SER A 141 -6.76 6.10 0.54
C SER A 141 -8.07 6.76 0.97
N THR A 142 -8.02 7.73 1.87
CA THR A 142 -9.20 8.48 2.34
C THR A 142 -9.79 9.41 1.28
N SER A 143 -9.00 9.91 0.32
CA SER A 143 -9.55 10.73 -0.78
C SER A 143 -10.22 9.89 -1.89
N LEU A 144 -9.88 8.61 -2.01
CA LEU A 144 -10.51 7.69 -2.97
C LEU A 144 -11.82 7.10 -2.45
N ILE A 145 -11.98 7.03 -1.13
CA ILE A 145 -13.12 6.42 -0.45
C ILE A 145 -13.87 7.56 0.25
N GLY A 146 -14.90 8.11 -0.40
CA GLY A 146 -15.61 9.28 0.10
C GLY A 146 -16.14 9.12 1.52
N GLY A 147 -15.54 9.85 2.47
CA GLY A 147 -16.12 10.25 3.74
C GLY A 147 -16.38 9.17 4.79
N ALA A 148 -15.38 8.87 5.62
CA ALA A 148 -15.58 8.30 6.96
C ALA A 148 -14.87 9.17 8.01
N LYS A 149 -15.63 9.62 9.02
CA LYS A 149 -15.23 10.61 10.02
C LYS A 149 -14.10 10.12 10.94
N HIS A 150 -13.13 10.98 11.23
CA HIS A 150 -11.95 10.71 12.07
C HIS A 150 -12.28 10.53 13.56
N GLY A 151 -11.72 9.45 14.14
CA GLY A 151 -11.37 9.34 15.56
C GLY A 151 -9.84 9.26 15.72
N LYS A 152 -9.29 9.88 16.78
CA LYS A 152 -7.85 9.88 17.11
C LYS A 152 -7.35 8.47 17.43
N MET A 153 -6.18 8.07 16.92
CA MET A 153 -5.64 6.72 17.12
C MET A 153 -4.26 6.75 17.80
N SER A 154 -4.20 6.08 18.95
CA SER A 154 -3.03 5.79 19.77
C SER A 154 -2.30 4.55 19.25
N VAL A 155 -0.99 4.48 19.52
CA VAL A 155 -0.10 3.35 19.18
C VAL A 155 -0.62 2.04 19.80
N PHE A 156 -0.74 0.99 18.98
CA PHE A 156 -1.33 -0.31 19.33
C PHE A 156 -0.37 -1.18 20.15
N THR A 157 -0.63 -1.29 21.45
CA THR A 157 -0.48 -2.57 22.18
C THR A 157 -1.89 -3.12 22.32
N ALA A 158 -2.17 -4.32 21.77
CA ALA A 158 -3.52 -4.86 21.62
C ALA A 158 -4.29 -4.92 22.96
N PRO A 159 -5.28 -4.04 23.20
CA PRO A 159 -6.20 -4.20 24.30
C PRO A 159 -7.26 -5.21 23.87
N LYS A 160 -7.63 -6.15 24.75
CA LYS A 160 -8.64 -7.22 24.58
C LYS A 160 -10.09 -6.73 24.25
N LYS A 161 -10.32 -5.56 23.62
CA LYS A 161 -11.66 -4.93 23.62
C LYS A 161 -12.11 -4.06 22.43
N ASN A 162 -11.54 -4.19 21.24
CA ASN A 162 -12.06 -3.48 20.06
C ASN A 162 -12.61 -4.44 18.99
N THR A 163 -13.45 -5.40 19.39
CA THR A 163 -14.20 -6.28 18.47
C THR A 163 -15.04 -5.47 17.49
N ASP A 164 -15.70 -4.42 17.97
CA ASP A 164 -16.56 -3.55 17.17
C ASP A 164 -15.77 -2.84 16.04
N MET A 165 -14.51 -2.49 16.31
CA MET A 165 -13.62 -1.91 15.31
C MET A 165 -13.22 -2.95 14.25
N LEU A 166 -12.96 -4.19 14.67
CA LEU A 166 -12.61 -5.28 13.75
C LEU A 166 -13.79 -5.65 12.85
N GLU A 167 -15.01 -5.67 13.40
CA GLU A 167 -16.25 -5.89 12.66
C GLU A 167 -16.46 -4.79 11.62
N GLY A 168 -16.32 -3.51 11.99
CA GLY A 168 -16.43 -2.41 11.02
C GLY A 168 -15.40 -2.49 9.89
N ILE A 169 -14.16 -2.90 10.19
CA ILE A 169 -13.11 -3.12 9.17
C ILE A 169 -13.46 -4.29 8.24
N LEU A 170 -14.05 -5.37 8.78
CA LEU A 170 -14.51 -6.49 7.97
C LEU A 170 -15.67 -6.07 7.06
N GLU A 171 -16.67 -5.38 7.59
CA GLU A 171 -17.83 -4.89 6.82
C GLU A 171 -17.37 -4.03 5.64
N GLU A 172 -16.40 -3.13 5.85
CA GLU A 172 -15.83 -2.31 4.78
C GLU A 172 -15.11 -3.16 3.73
N ALA A 173 -14.30 -4.14 4.16
CA ALA A 173 -13.62 -5.05 3.24
C ALA A 173 -14.61 -5.88 2.42
N GLU A 174 -15.70 -6.36 3.02
CA GLU A 174 -16.74 -7.12 2.32
C GLU A 174 -17.57 -6.26 1.38
N ALA A 175 -17.87 -5.01 1.75
CA ALA A 175 -18.51 -4.05 0.86
C ALA A 175 -17.67 -3.78 -0.40
N ILE A 176 -16.34 -3.62 -0.24
CA ILE A 176 -15.41 -3.48 -1.37
C ILE A 176 -15.42 -4.73 -2.26
N LEU A 177 -15.36 -5.92 -1.66
CA LEU A 177 -15.36 -7.17 -2.44
C LEU A 177 -16.65 -7.34 -3.23
N LYS A 178 -17.79 -7.02 -2.61
CA LYS A 178 -19.09 -7.06 -3.26
C LYS A 178 -19.19 -6.08 -4.42
N ASP A 179 -18.72 -4.84 -4.25
CA ASP A 179 -18.73 -3.84 -5.32
C ASP A 179 -17.90 -4.30 -6.54
N LEU A 180 -16.76 -4.96 -6.31
CA LEU A 180 -15.93 -5.53 -7.37
C LEU A 180 -16.55 -6.76 -8.04
N GLU A 181 -17.42 -7.48 -7.35
CA GLU A 181 -18.18 -8.60 -7.90
C GLU A 181 -19.38 -8.13 -8.72
N ASP A 182 -20.08 -7.10 -8.24
CA ASP A 182 -21.21 -6.46 -8.94
C ASP A 182 -20.73 -5.69 -10.19
N HIS A 183 -19.50 -5.18 -10.16
CA HIS A 183 -18.87 -4.41 -11.25
C HIS A 183 -17.55 -5.04 -11.71
N PRO A 184 -17.57 -6.23 -12.34
CA PRO A 184 -16.36 -6.91 -12.75
C PRO A 184 -15.62 -6.11 -13.83
N TYR A 185 -14.29 -6.19 -13.80
CA TYR A 185 -13.46 -5.62 -14.87
C TYR A 185 -13.79 -6.29 -16.22
N ASP A 186 -14.28 -5.50 -17.18
CA ASP A 186 -14.46 -5.93 -18.57
C ASP A 186 -13.27 -5.44 -19.43
N PRO A 187 -12.37 -6.33 -19.88
CA PRO A 187 -11.26 -5.94 -20.76
C PRO A 187 -11.72 -5.27 -22.06
N LYS A 188 -12.92 -5.60 -22.55
CA LYS A 188 -13.45 -5.06 -23.82
C LYS A 188 -13.94 -3.62 -23.70
N SER A 189 -14.33 -3.20 -22.50
CA SER A 189 -14.74 -1.82 -22.23
C SER A 189 -13.59 -0.80 -22.41
N PHE A 190 -12.34 -1.27 -22.53
CA PHE A 190 -11.14 -0.47 -22.73
C PHE A 190 -10.44 -0.76 -24.09
N ALA A 191 -11.22 -1.07 -25.13
CA ALA A 191 -10.75 -1.62 -26.42
C ALA A 191 -9.56 -0.91 -27.11
N GLU A 192 -9.31 0.38 -26.84
CA GLU A 192 -8.21 1.11 -27.48
C GLU A 192 -6.85 0.91 -26.78
N MET A 193 -6.84 0.56 -25.49
CA MET A 193 -5.65 0.10 -24.77
C MET A 193 -6.09 -0.40 -23.38
N PRO A 194 -5.94 -1.69 -23.04
CA PRO A 194 -6.15 -2.13 -21.67
C PRO A 194 -5.06 -1.51 -20.79
N ASP A 195 -5.38 -0.42 -20.11
CA ASP A 195 -4.50 0.21 -19.15
C ASP A 195 -4.31 -0.75 -17.97
N PHE A 196 -3.21 -1.51 -18.02
CA PHE A 196 -2.82 -2.44 -16.97
C PHE A 196 -2.65 -1.70 -15.62
N GLY A 197 -2.23 -0.44 -15.65
CA GLY A 197 -2.17 0.42 -14.48
C GLY A 197 -3.55 0.66 -13.88
N PHE A 198 -4.56 0.95 -14.73
CA PHE A 198 -5.95 1.08 -14.31
C PHE A 198 -6.49 -0.22 -13.70
N TYR A 199 -6.32 -1.37 -14.37
CA TYR A 199 -6.74 -2.67 -13.83
C TYR A 199 -6.11 -2.96 -12.46
N LEU A 200 -4.81 -2.71 -12.32
CA LEU A 200 -4.12 -2.90 -11.05
C LEU A 200 -4.63 -1.93 -9.97
N ALA A 201 -4.78 -0.65 -10.30
CA ALA A 201 -5.14 0.39 -9.34
C ALA A 201 -6.59 0.27 -8.83
N TYR A 202 -7.53 -0.11 -9.70
CA TYR A 202 -8.96 -0.08 -9.40
C TYR A 202 -9.59 -1.44 -9.16
N PHE A 203 -8.92 -2.55 -9.53
CA PHE A 203 -9.50 -3.89 -9.36
C PHE A 203 -8.56 -4.80 -8.58
N ALA A 204 -7.41 -5.17 -9.16
CA ALA A 204 -6.60 -6.24 -8.59
C ALA A 204 -5.99 -5.89 -7.22
N ASN A 205 -5.45 -4.67 -7.06
CA ASN A 205 -4.85 -4.28 -5.79
C ASN A 205 -5.92 -4.04 -4.71
N ILE A 206 -7.06 -3.46 -5.10
CA ILE A 206 -8.19 -3.22 -4.19
C ILE A 206 -8.74 -4.56 -3.67
N LYS A 207 -9.03 -5.50 -4.58
CA LYS A 207 -9.49 -6.85 -4.22
C LYS A 207 -8.52 -7.55 -3.28
N ALA A 208 -7.24 -7.51 -3.61
CA ALA A 208 -6.22 -8.15 -2.79
C ALA A 208 -6.06 -7.48 -1.42
N SER A 209 -6.20 -6.15 -1.31
CA SER A 209 -6.18 -5.46 -0.01
C SER A 209 -7.38 -5.88 0.84
N ALA A 210 -8.58 -5.88 0.27
CA ALA A 210 -9.80 -6.27 0.98
C ALA A 210 -9.74 -7.73 1.47
N LEU A 211 -9.28 -8.66 0.62
CA LEU A 211 -9.05 -10.05 1.02
C LEU A 211 -7.99 -10.19 2.12
N ALA A 212 -6.92 -9.39 2.09
CA ALA A 212 -5.92 -9.40 3.15
C ALA A 212 -6.47 -8.87 4.48
N ILE A 213 -7.31 -7.83 4.44
CA ILE A 213 -8.01 -7.30 5.62
C ILE A 213 -8.96 -8.35 6.19
N LYS A 214 -9.74 -9.03 5.34
CA LYS A 214 -10.60 -10.14 5.73
C LYS A 214 -9.81 -11.29 6.38
N GLY A 215 -8.64 -11.61 5.82
CA GLY A 215 -7.73 -12.59 6.41
C GLY A 215 -7.20 -12.18 7.80
N LEU A 216 -6.88 -10.90 7.99
CA LEU A 216 -6.43 -10.36 9.26
C LEU A 216 -7.54 -10.40 10.32
N TYR A 217 -8.76 -10.02 9.95
CA TYR A 217 -9.93 -10.11 10.83
C TYR A 217 -10.07 -11.52 11.41
N TYR A 218 -10.16 -12.54 10.55
CA TYR A 218 -10.38 -13.90 11.03
C TYR A 218 -9.24 -14.42 11.89
N ARG A 219 -7.99 -14.07 11.57
CA ARG A 219 -6.85 -14.40 12.43
C ARG A 219 -7.01 -13.80 13.82
N LEU A 220 -7.36 -12.52 13.93
CA LEU A 220 -7.54 -11.85 15.22
C LEU A 220 -8.73 -12.41 16.00
N MET A 221 -9.81 -12.81 15.30
CA MET A 221 -10.94 -13.51 15.93
C MET A 221 -10.54 -14.88 16.48
N ALA A 222 -9.71 -15.64 15.74
CA ALA A 222 -9.16 -16.90 16.22
C ALA A 222 -8.35 -16.68 17.51
N GLU A 223 -7.45 -15.70 17.53
CA GLU A 223 -6.63 -15.34 18.69
C GLU A 223 -7.48 -14.88 19.89
N ALA A 224 -8.56 -14.12 19.66
CA ALA A 224 -9.45 -13.64 20.72
C ALA A 224 -10.35 -14.74 21.31
N ASN A 225 -10.69 -15.77 20.51
CA ASN A 225 -11.64 -16.81 20.89
C ASN A 225 -10.98 -18.08 21.46
N VAL A 226 -9.65 -18.17 21.51
CA VAL A 226 -8.90 -19.34 22.04
C VAL A 226 -9.40 -19.79 23.41
N GLU A 227 -9.66 -18.84 24.32
CA GLU A 227 -10.10 -19.14 25.69
C GLU A 227 -11.61 -19.46 25.78
N LYS A 228 -12.42 -18.99 24.81
CA LYS A 228 -13.90 -19.01 24.91
C LYS A 228 -14.53 -20.17 24.15
N ASN A 229 -14.09 -20.43 22.93
CA ASN A 229 -14.66 -21.48 22.09
C ASN A 229 -13.58 -22.07 21.17
N PRO A 230 -12.85 -23.10 21.62
CA PRO A 230 -11.73 -23.67 20.86
C PRO A 230 -12.16 -24.26 19.51
N GLY A 231 -13.41 -24.70 19.37
CA GLY A 231 -13.94 -25.20 18.09
C GLY A 231 -14.02 -24.14 16.98
N ASP A 232 -14.22 -22.87 17.36
CA ASP A 232 -14.32 -21.77 16.38
C ASP A 232 -12.94 -21.29 15.91
N VAL A 233 -11.89 -21.60 16.67
CA VAL A 233 -10.51 -21.16 16.39
C VAL A 233 -10.00 -21.76 15.08
N GLU A 234 -10.19 -23.07 14.87
CA GLU A 234 -9.76 -23.75 13.65
C GLU A 234 -10.50 -23.19 12.42
N THR A 235 -11.81 -22.97 12.56
CA THR A 235 -12.66 -22.40 11.51
C THR A 235 -12.20 -20.99 11.12
N HIS A 236 -11.92 -20.14 12.10
CA HIS A 236 -11.40 -18.79 11.83
C HIS A 236 -10.03 -18.81 11.17
N TYR A 237 -9.10 -19.67 11.62
CA TYR A 237 -7.81 -19.80 10.94
C TYR A 237 -7.95 -20.32 9.51
N ALA A 238 -8.85 -21.26 9.25
CA ALA A 238 -9.14 -21.74 7.90
C ALA A 238 -9.61 -20.60 6.98
N TYR A 239 -10.54 -19.76 7.44
CA TYR A 239 -10.98 -18.58 6.70
C TYR A 239 -9.88 -17.55 6.49
N ALA A 240 -9.04 -17.33 7.50
CA ALA A 240 -7.89 -16.44 7.39
C ALA A 240 -6.93 -16.90 6.28
N ILE A 241 -6.58 -18.19 6.30
CA ILE A 241 -5.71 -18.83 5.31
C ILE A 241 -6.31 -18.70 3.90
N GLN A 242 -7.58 -19.03 3.73
CA GLN A 242 -8.27 -18.95 2.44
C GLN A 242 -8.23 -17.52 1.90
N SER A 243 -8.56 -16.53 2.74
CA SER A 243 -8.59 -15.12 2.35
C SER A 243 -7.20 -14.61 1.94
N TYR A 244 -6.15 -14.99 2.68
CA TYR A 244 -4.78 -14.62 2.33
C TYR A 244 -4.28 -15.31 1.06
N MET A 245 -4.62 -16.59 0.87
CA MET A 245 -4.29 -17.30 -0.37
C MET A 245 -4.97 -16.66 -1.58
N GLU A 246 -6.24 -16.29 -1.44
CA GLU A 246 -6.97 -15.60 -2.48
C GLU A 246 -6.38 -14.21 -2.75
N ALA A 247 -6.07 -13.43 -1.71
CA ALA A 247 -5.39 -12.14 -1.83
C ALA A 247 -4.06 -12.26 -2.60
N ALA A 248 -3.28 -13.28 -2.29
CA ALA A 248 -2.01 -13.56 -2.96
C ALA A 248 -2.21 -13.93 -4.44
N SER A 249 -3.33 -14.57 -4.79
CA SER A 249 -3.64 -14.93 -6.18
C SER A 249 -3.88 -13.70 -7.08
N TYR A 250 -4.37 -12.60 -6.51
CA TYR A 250 -4.58 -11.32 -7.20
C TYR A 250 -3.28 -10.48 -7.28
N ARG A 251 -2.35 -10.65 -6.33
CA ARG A 251 -1.04 -9.99 -6.34
C ARG A 251 0.06 -10.90 -6.90
N LYS A 252 0.01 -11.14 -8.21
CA LYS A 252 1.02 -11.95 -8.93
C LYS A 252 2.41 -11.28 -9.09
N THR A 253 2.65 -10.11 -8.49
CA THR A 253 3.90 -9.32 -8.62
C THR A 253 4.77 -9.36 -7.35
N ILE A 254 6.08 -9.56 -7.46
CA ILE A 254 7.02 -9.89 -6.35
C ILE A 254 7.18 -8.87 -5.20
N LYS A 255 6.57 -7.68 -5.24
CA LYS A 255 6.38 -6.91 -3.98
C LYS A 255 5.57 -7.70 -2.94
N THR A 256 4.82 -8.69 -3.40
CA THR A 256 4.25 -9.71 -2.54
C THR A 256 5.32 -10.48 -1.77
N ILE A 257 6.61 -10.64 -2.11
CA ILE A 257 7.51 -11.40 -1.21
C ILE A 257 7.58 -10.83 0.21
N LEU A 258 7.55 -9.51 0.43
CA LEU A 258 7.51 -8.97 1.81
C LEU A 258 6.13 -9.11 2.45
N LEU A 259 5.04 -8.84 1.70
CA LEU A 259 3.68 -9.00 2.22
C LEU A 259 3.31 -10.48 2.35
N PHE A 260 3.56 -11.32 1.36
CA PHE A 260 3.62 -12.78 1.36
C PHE A 260 4.56 -13.32 2.43
N LEU A 261 5.72 -12.75 2.77
CA LEU A 261 6.47 -13.19 3.95
C LEU A 261 5.73 -12.82 5.23
N PHE A 262 4.98 -11.70 5.26
CA PHE A 262 4.08 -11.31 6.34
C PHE A 262 2.80 -12.18 6.41
N LEU A 263 2.27 -12.60 5.26
CA LEU A 263 1.09 -13.45 5.10
C LEU A 263 1.45 -14.92 5.26
N LEU A 264 2.67 -15.31 4.88
CA LEU A 264 3.28 -16.62 5.07
C LEU A 264 3.75 -16.75 6.52
N SER A 265 4.27 -15.70 7.16
CA SER A 265 4.51 -15.72 8.60
C SER A 265 3.19 -15.79 9.37
N GLY A 266 2.17 -15.03 8.95
CA GLY A 266 0.80 -15.19 9.42
C GLY A 266 0.27 -16.62 9.23
N TYR A 267 0.38 -17.17 8.03
CA TYR A 267 -0.04 -18.52 7.66
C TYR A 267 0.72 -19.61 8.44
N LEU A 268 2.06 -19.52 8.53
CA LEU A 268 2.90 -20.45 9.26
C LEU A 268 2.60 -20.38 10.76
N PHE A 269 2.32 -19.19 11.28
CA PHE A 269 1.86 -19.02 12.65
C PHE A 269 0.49 -19.69 12.87
N CYS A 270 -0.49 -19.45 11.98
CA CYS A 270 -1.81 -20.10 12.06
C CYS A 270 -1.70 -21.64 11.97
N ALA A 271 -0.92 -22.15 11.00
CA ALA A 271 -0.71 -23.58 10.79
C ALA A 271 0.07 -24.25 11.92
N TYR A 272 0.99 -23.52 12.56
CA TYR A 272 1.68 -23.98 13.76
C TYR A 272 0.73 -24.11 14.96
N GLN A 273 -0.12 -23.10 15.19
CA GLN A 273 -1.10 -23.10 16.28
C GLN A 273 -2.12 -24.25 16.15
N ILE A 274 -2.55 -24.58 14.92
CA ILE A 274 -3.44 -25.74 14.68
C ILE A 274 -2.77 -27.08 15.05
N LYS A 275 -1.45 -27.21 14.85
CA LYS A 275 -0.72 -28.47 15.07
C LYS A 275 -0.25 -28.71 16.50
N SER A 276 -0.34 -27.71 17.38
CA SER A 276 0.11 -27.80 18.78
C SER A 276 -1.07 -27.62 19.76
N PRO A 277 -2.01 -28.58 19.84
CA PRO A 277 -3.16 -28.49 20.74
C PRO A 277 -2.78 -28.57 22.23
N ASP A 278 -1.59 -29.06 22.54
CA ASP A 278 -1.07 -29.15 23.91
C ASP A 278 -0.47 -27.80 24.30
N GLY A 279 -1.27 -26.95 24.93
CA GLY A 279 -0.95 -25.57 25.32
C GLY A 279 0.19 -25.42 26.34
N HIS A 280 1.41 -25.86 26.01
CA HIS A 280 2.61 -25.41 26.69
C HIS A 280 2.85 -23.95 26.33
N SER A 281 2.27 -23.04 27.12
CA SER A 281 2.64 -21.63 27.08
C SER A 281 4.14 -21.53 27.35
N CYS A 282 4.92 -21.07 26.38
CA CYS A 282 6.22 -20.48 26.66
C CYS A 282 5.99 -19.17 27.43
N THR A 283 5.64 -19.27 28.71
CA THR A 283 5.96 -18.19 29.64
C THR A 283 7.47 -18.10 29.69
N ASN A 284 8.00 -16.88 29.56
CA ASN A 284 9.39 -16.57 29.84
C ASN A 284 9.75 -17.09 31.25
N SER A 285 10.27 -18.31 31.34
CA SER A 285 11.09 -18.71 32.46
C SER A 285 12.40 -17.96 32.29
N THR A 286 12.55 -16.87 33.03
CA THR A 286 13.87 -16.35 33.37
C THR A 286 14.65 -17.53 33.93
N ILE A 287 15.58 -18.07 33.15
CA ILE A 287 16.59 -18.99 33.65
C ILE A 287 17.38 -18.14 34.66
N SER A 288 17.16 -18.42 35.94
CA SER A 288 18.07 -17.97 37.00
C SER A 288 19.44 -18.53 36.65
N ALA A 289 20.48 -17.70 36.77
CA ALA A 289 21.87 -18.06 36.49
C ALA A 289 22.45 -19.15 37.43
N GLN A 290 21.62 -19.87 38.20
CA GLN A 290 22.02 -20.91 39.14
C GLN A 290 21.95 -22.34 38.59
N ASP A 291 21.24 -22.59 37.48
CA ASP A 291 21.07 -23.97 36.99
C ASP A 291 22.10 -24.38 35.92
N ALA A 292 23.20 -23.62 35.76
CA ALA A 292 24.26 -23.88 34.77
C ALA A 292 25.55 -24.47 35.37
N GLU A 293 25.62 -24.74 36.68
CA GLU A 293 26.84 -25.28 37.34
C GLU A 293 26.86 -26.81 37.51
N ASP A 294 25.76 -27.53 37.30
CA ASP A 294 25.67 -28.97 37.63
C ASP A 294 25.92 -29.95 36.46
N LEU A 295 26.50 -29.51 35.34
CA LEU A 295 26.75 -30.38 34.17
C LEU A 295 28.19 -30.36 33.63
N ALA A 296 29.18 -30.03 34.46
CA ALA A 296 30.58 -30.28 34.10
C ALA A 296 30.97 -31.73 34.47
N PRO A 297 31.41 -32.58 33.51
CA PRO A 297 31.97 -33.88 33.83
C PRO A 297 33.34 -33.72 34.50
N GLU A 298 33.57 -34.44 35.59
CA GLU A 298 34.87 -34.45 36.28
C GLU A 298 35.99 -34.98 35.37
N PRO A 299 37.21 -34.42 35.47
CA PRO A 299 38.36 -34.92 34.76
C PRO A 299 38.77 -36.29 35.33
N ASN A 300 38.82 -37.27 34.44
CA ASN A 300 39.30 -38.61 34.75
C ASN A 300 40.84 -38.54 34.84
N ASP A 301 41.39 -38.65 36.05
CA ASP A 301 42.82 -38.86 36.28
C ASP A 301 43.17 -40.33 35.99
N GLY A 302 43.92 -40.54 34.91
CA GLY A 302 44.47 -41.83 34.49
C GLY A 302 45.47 -41.67 33.35
#